data_AF-A4SB87-F1
#
_entry.id   AF-A4SB87-F1
#
_cell.length_a   1.000
_cell.length_b   1.000
_cell.length_c   1.000
_cell.angle_alpha   90.00
_cell.angle_beta   90.00
_cell.angle_gamma   90.00
#
_symmetry.space_group_name_H-M   'P 1'
#
loop_
_entity.id
_entity.type
_entity.pdbx_description
1 polymer ?
#
loop_
_entity_poly.entity_id
_entity_poly.type
_entity_poly.pdbx_seq_one_letter_code
_entity_poly.pdbx_strand_id
1 'polypeptide(L)'
;MASDEREQQALQKRLLECLKRPENLTCAECAMRLPRWASTSLGVFFCTNCSGSHRGLGVHISKVKSTTLDKWTEAQVAHMERVGNAKANAYWEANVRAGVKPGATSGRDACERFIRDKYERQLYKD
;
A
#
# COMPACT_ATOMS: atom_id res chain seq x y z
N MET A 1 15.42 7.58 24.33
CA MET A 1 15.72 6.12 24.40
C MET A 1 14.47 5.33 24.80
N ALA A 2 14.04 5.29 26.08
CA ALA A 2 12.80 4.58 26.46
C ALA A 2 11.50 5.27 25.99
N SER A 3 11.51 6.59 25.79
CA SER A 3 10.39 7.36 25.23
C SER A 3 10.07 6.94 23.79
N ASP A 4 11.10 6.87 22.97
CA ASP A 4 10.98 6.67 21.52
C ASP A 4 10.57 5.22 21.21
N GLU A 5 11.02 4.26 22.02
CA GLU A 5 10.59 2.86 21.93
C GLU A 5 9.10 2.70 22.26
N ARG A 6 8.59 3.37 23.30
CA ARG A 6 7.17 3.37 23.63
C ARG A 6 6.32 4.01 22.53
N GLU A 7 6.80 5.10 21.95
CA GLU A 7 6.13 5.73 20.81
C GLU A 7 6.08 4.77 19.61
N GLN A 8 7.19 4.14 19.24
CA GLN A 8 7.22 3.17 18.14
C GLN A 8 6.29 1.97 18.41
N GLN A 9 6.21 1.47 19.64
CA GLN A 9 5.27 0.41 20.01
C GLN A 9 3.81 0.85 19.85
N ALA A 10 3.47 2.08 20.25
CA ALA A 10 2.12 2.62 20.10
C ALA A 10 1.73 2.80 18.62
N LEU A 11 2.65 3.33 17.81
CA LEU A 11 2.48 3.48 16.36
C LEU A 11 2.32 2.11 15.67
N GLN A 12 3.14 1.13 16.05
CA GLN A 12 3.07 -0.22 15.51
C GLN A 12 1.71 -0.88 15.82
N LYS A 13 1.21 -0.73 17.05
CA LYS A 13 -0.11 -1.24 17.44
C LYS A 13 -1.21 -0.65 16.55
N ARG A 14 -1.22 0.67 16.36
CA ARG A 14 -2.18 1.35 15.49
C ARG A 14 -2.11 0.91 14.03
N LEU A 15 -0.90 0.77 13.50
CA LEU A 15 -0.69 0.28 12.14
C LEU A 15 -1.24 -1.15 11.97
N LEU A 16 -1.04 -2.02 12.96
CA LEU A 16 -1.57 -3.38 12.96
C LEU A 16 -3.11 -3.41 13.03
N GLU A 17 -3.73 -2.54 13.84
CA GLU A 17 -5.20 -2.40 13.83
C GLU A 17 -5.71 -1.87 12.48
N CYS A 18 -4.99 -0.94 11.84
CA CYS A 18 -5.31 -0.46 10.50
C CYS A 18 -5.26 -1.59 9.45
N LEU A 19 -4.27 -2.49 9.53
CA LEU A 19 -4.15 -3.65 8.63
C LEU A 19 -5.27 -4.68 8.79
N LYS A 20 -5.93 -4.75 9.96
CA LYS A 20 -7.05 -5.69 10.20
C LYS A 20 -8.36 -5.25 9.54
N ARG A 21 -8.45 -4.01 9.06
CA ARG A 21 -9.66 -3.52 8.39
C ARG A 21 -9.89 -4.33 7.09
N PRO A 22 -11.15 -4.70 6.75
CA PRO A 22 -11.43 -5.61 5.65
C PRO A 22 -10.78 -5.23 4.32
N GLU A 23 -10.75 -3.94 4.00
CA GLU A 23 -10.15 -3.39 2.77
C GLU A 23 -8.63 -3.56 2.71
N ASN A 24 -7.96 -3.62 3.86
CA ASN A 24 -6.50 -3.72 3.99
C ASN A 24 -6.02 -5.18 4.13
N LEU A 25 -6.94 -6.16 4.19
CA LEU A 25 -6.59 -7.58 4.29
C LEU A 25 -6.03 -8.16 2.98
N THR A 26 -6.19 -7.43 1.88
CA THR A 26 -5.72 -7.82 0.54
C THR A 26 -4.84 -6.73 -0.06
N CYS A 27 -3.89 -7.16 -0.88
CA CYS A 27 -2.99 -6.29 -1.61
C CYS A 27 -3.79 -5.34 -2.51
N ALA A 28 -3.51 -4.04 -2.42
CA ALA A 28 -4.13 -3.02 -3.24
C ALA A 28 -3.97 -3.28 -4.75
N GLU A 29 -2.94 -4.01 -5.16
CA GLU A 29 -2.56 -4.17 -6.57
C GLU A 29 -2.98 -5.51 -7.19
N CYS A 30 -2.86 -6.61 -6.43
CA CYS A 30 -3.09 -7.96 -6.97
C CYS A 30 -4.05 -8.81 -6.11
N ALA A 31 -4.71 -8.22 -5.11
CA ALA A 31 -5.62 -8.91 -4.20
C ALA A 31 -5.03 -10.08 -3.37
N MET A 32 -3.72 -10.33 -3.44
CA MET A 32 -3.03 -11.29 -2.57
C MET A 32 -3.26 -10.95 -1.10
N ARG A 33 -3.62 -11.95 -0.28
CA ARG A 33 -3.95 -11.74 1.14
C ARG A 33 -2.72 -11.32 1.97
N LEU A 34 -3.00 -10.71 3.11
CA LEU A 34 -2.03 -10.37 4.16
C LEU A 34 -0.87 -9.48 3.64
N PRO A 35 -1.16 -8.28 3.15
CA PRO A 35 -0.10 -7.35 2.76
C PRO A 35 0.81 -7.00 3.95
N ARG A 36 2.11 -6.94 3.70
CA ARG A 36 3.17 -6.67 4.70
C ARG A 36 4.03 -5.46 4.36
N TRP A 37 3.65 -4.76 3.30
CA TRP A 37 4.31 -3.57 2.80
C TRP A 37 3.27 -2.48 2.56
N ALA A 38 3.74 -1.24 2.55
CA ALA A 38 2.90 -0.08 2.34
C ALA A 38 3.63 1.01 1.56
N SER A 39 2.87 1.85 0.88
CA SER A 39 3.34 3.14 0.37
C SER A 39 2.77 4.24 1.25
N THR A 40 3.67 4.93 1.96
CA THR A 40 3.29 6.01 2.88
C THR A 40 2.87 7.30 2.19
N SER A 41 3.21 7.46 0.92
CA SER A 41 2.77 8.60 0.10
C SER A 41 1.41 8.36 -0.56
N LEU A 42 1.07 7.11 -0.87
CA LEU A 42 -0.16 6.73 -1.58
C LEU A 42 -1.26 6.24 -0.63
N GLY A 43 -0.91 5.85 0.59
CA GLY A 43 -1.88 5.36 1.58
C GLY A 43 -2.36 3.93 1.34
N VAL A 44 -1.57 3.09 0.66
CA VAL A 44 -1.92 1.71 0.28
C VAL A 44 -1.06 0.66 0.97
N PHE A 45 -1.66 -0.51 1.25
CA PHE A 45 -1.01 -1.73 1.68
C PHE A 45 -0.95 -2.75 0.54
N PHE A 46 0.22 -3.35 0.34
CA PHE A 46 0.47 -4.32 -0.72
C PHE A 46 1.38 -5.48 -0.27
N CYS A 47 1.41 -6.54 -1.07
CA CYS A 47 2.18 -7.75 -0.78
C CYS A 47 3.67 -7.58 -1.12
N THR A 48 4.49 -8.54 -0.68
CA THR A 48 5.93 -8.57 -0.98
C THR A 48 6.21 -8.56 -2.48
N ASN A 49 5.41 -9.26 -3.28
CA ASN A 49 5.62 -9.34 -4.73
C ASN A 49 5.46 -7.99 -5.43
N CYS A 50 4.51 -7.16 -4.99
CA CYS A 50 4.29 -5.83 -5.54
C CYS A 50 5.27 -4.79 -5.00
N SER A 51 5.94 -5.07 -3.88
CA SER A 51 6.87 -4.11 -3.26
C SER A 51 8.04 -3.73 -4.18
N GLY A 52 8.53 -4.66 -5.01
CA GLY A 52 9.56 -4.39 -6.01
C GLY A 52 9.10 -3.39 -7.06
N SER A 53 7.91 -3.61 -7.63
CA SER A 53 7.31 -2.69 -8.60
C SER A 53 7.07 -1.30 -8.01
N HIS A 54 6.60 -1.21 -6.77
CA HIS A 54 6.46 0.07 -6.07
C HIS A 54 7.79 0.80 -5.85
N ARG A 55 8.89 0.08 -5.58
CA ARG A 55 10.23 0.68 -5.50
C ARG A 55 10.68 1.21 -6.86
N GLY A 56 10.35 0.49 -7.94
CA GLY A 56 10.64 0.87 -9.32
C GLY A 56 9.94 2.15 -9.80
N LEU A 57 8.89 2.61 -9.12
CA LEU A 57 8.26 3.91 -9.37
C LEU A 57 9.11 5.09 -8.87
N GLY A 58 10.02 4.85 -7.93
CA GLY A 58 10.80 5.90 -7.27
C GLY A 58 10.05 6.64 -6.15
N VAL A 59 10.82 7.26 -5.25
CA VAL A 59 10.33 7.88 -3.99
C VAL A 59 9.48 9.13 -4.19
N HIS A 60 9.53 9.74 -5.38
CA HIS A 60 8.69 10.87 -5.75
C HIS A 60 7.22 10.45 -5.98
N ILE A 61 6.97 9.17 -6.26
CA ILE A 61 5.63 8.58 -6.39
C ILE A 61 5.31 7.71 -5.17
N SER A 62 6.15 6.71 -4.87
CA SER A 62 5.86 5.67 -3.89
C SER A 62 6.96 5.56 -2.83
N LYS A 63 6.63 5.96 -1.58
CA LYS A 63 7.53 5.83 -0.42
C LYS A 63 7.27 4.52 0.32
N VAL A 64 8.00 3.48 -0.07
CA VAL A 64 7.80 2.09 0.39
C VAL A 64 8.35 1.87 1.80
N LYS A 65 7.54 1.25 2.67
CA LYS A 65 7.94 0.75 4.00
C LYS A 65 7.37 -0.63 4.28
N SER A 66 8.09 -1.45 5.02
CA SER A 66 7.61 -2.64 5.68
C SER A 66 6.69 -2.27 6.84
N THR A 67 5.60 -3.00 7.01
CA THR A 67 4.67 -2.80 8.13
C THR A 67 5.17 -3.39 9.44
N THR A 68 6.30 -4.11 9.44
CA THR A 68 6.87 -4.74 10.65
C THR A 68 8.35 -4.49 10.87
N LEU A 69 9.13 -4.17 9.83
CA LEU A 69 10.58 -4.02 9.93
C LEU A 69 11.06 -2.57 9.98
N ASP A 70 10.23 -1.63 9.54
CA ASP A 70 10.60 -0.21 9.48
C ASP A 70 10.01 0.58 10.64
N LYS A 71 10.73 1.63 11.07
CA LYS A 71 10.18 2.65 11.99
C LYS A 71 9.16 3.52 11.31
N TRP A 72 8.09 3.88 12.02
CA TRP A 72 7.01 4.73 11.50
C TRP A 72 6.94 6.05 12.26
N THR A 73 6.40 7.07 11.59
CA THR A 73 6.09 8.36 12.22
C THR A 73 4.59 8.48 12.44
N GLU A 74 4.18 9.32 13.39
CA GLU A 74 2.76 9.63 13.63
C GLU A 74 2.04 10.04 12.34
N ALA A 75 2.61 10.96 11.58
CA ALA A 75 2.02 11.45 10.33
C ALA A 75 1.81 10.33 9.30
N GLN A 76 2.74 9.37 9.21
CA GLN A 76 2.61 8.22 8.31
C GLN A 76 1.48 7.29 8.77
N VAL A 77 1.43 6.92 10.05
CA VAL A 77 0.37 6.04 10.57
C VAL A 77 -1.00 6.70 10.42
N ALA A 78 -1.13 7.97 10.80
CA ALA A 78 -2.37 8.73 10.64
C ALA A 78 -2.81 8.82 9.17
N HIS A 79 -1.87 8.96 8.22
CA HIS A 79 -2.19 8.93 6.80
C HIS A 79 -2.73 7.56 6.36
N MET A 80 -2.09 6.46 6.78
CA MET A 80 -2.58 5.10 6.48
C MET A 80 -3.98 4.86 7.07
N GLU A 81 -4.23 5.28 8.31
CA GLU A 81 -5.55 5.18 8.96
C GLU A 81 -6.62 6.01 8.25
N ARG A 82 -6.26 7.17 7.69
CA ARG A 82 -7.18 8.06 6.99
C ARG A 82 -7.52 7.56 5.59
N VAL A 83 -6.55 7.03 4.85
CA VAL A 83 -6.68 6.62 3.44
C VAL A 83 -7.07 5.15 3.36
N GLY A 84 -6.12 4.24 3.58
CA GLY A 84 -6.30 2.80 3.40
C GLY A 84 -6.65 2.40 1.96
N ASN A 85 -6.70 1.09 1.72
CA ASN A 85 -6.89 0.53 0.38
C ASN A 85 -8.25 0.89 -0.22
N ALA A 86 -9.32 0.99 0.58
CA ALA A 86 -10.64 1.33 0.05
C ALA A 86 -10.64 2.72 -0.61
N LYS A 87 -10.21 3.77 0.09
CA LYS A 87 -10.20 5.13 -0.47
C LYS A 87 -9.15 5.29 -1.55
N ALA A 88 -7.98 4.68 -1.37
CA ALA A 88 -6.94 4.72 -2.38
C ALA A 88 -7.41 4.06 -3.69
N ASN A 89 -8.04 2.89 -3.63
CA ASN A 89 -8.55 2.24 -4.84
C ASN A 89 -9.75 3.00 -5.42
N ALA A 90 -10.63 3.58 -4.59
CA ALA A 90 -11.72 4.42 -5.10
C ALA A 90 -11.20 5.60 -5.93
N TYR A 91 -10.07 6.20 -5.55
CA TYR A 91 -9.43 7.27 -6.31
C TYR A 91 -8.59 6.76 -7.48
N TRP A 92 -7.63 5.87 -7.22
CA TRP A 92 -6.65 5.43 -8.22
C TRP A 92 -7.18 4.38 -9.20
N GLU A 93 -8.32 3.75 -8.91
CA GLU A 93 -8.95 2.74 -9.75
C GLU A 93 -10.35 3.14 -10.23
N ALA A 94 -10.71 4.42 -10.11
CA ALA A 94 -12.05 4.94 -10.45
C ALA A 94 -12.53 4.52 -11.85
N ASN A 95 -11.59 4.45 -12.80
CA ASN A 95 -11.84 4.15 -14.22
C ASN A 95 -11.24 2.80 -14.65
N VAL A 96 -10.90 1.89 -13.73
CA VAL A 96 -10.40 0.55 -14.07
C VAL A 96 -11.52 -0.31 -14.65
N ARG A 97 -11.28 -0.88 -15.84
CA ARG A 97 -12.19 -1.85 -16.46
C ARG A 97 -12.04 -3.24 -15.81
N ALA A 98 -13.13 -4.02 -15.82
CA ALA A 98 -13.12 -5.39 -15.35
C ALA A 98 -12.04 -6.23 -16.06
N GLY A 99 -11.33 -7.07 -15.31
CA GLY A 99 -10.25 -7.93 -15.82
C GLY A 99 -8.89 -7.26 -16.01
N VAL A 100 -8.79 -5.93 -15.88
CA VAL A 100 -7.48 -5.23 -15.96
C VAL A 100 -6.67 -5.42 -14.69
N LYS A 101 -7.32 -5.39 -13.52
CA LYS A 101 -6.64 -5.56 -12.23
C LYS A 101 -6.10 -6.99 -12.09
N PRO A 102 -4.79 -7.17 -11.82
CA PRO A 102 -4.20 -8.48 -11.57
C PRO A 102 -4.86 -9.21 -10.39
N GLY A 103 -4.90 -10.54 -10.47
CA GLY A 103 -5.33 -11.41 -9.38
C GLY A 103 -4.16 -11.93 -8.54
N ALA A 104 -4.46 -12.67 -7.47
CA ALA A 104 -3.45 -13.13 -6.52
C ALA A 104 -2.41 -14.09 -7.11
N THR A 105 -2.75 -14.74 -8.22
CA THR A 105 -1.91 -15.69 -8.97
C THR A 105 -1.27 -15.07 -10.22
N SER A 106 -1.53 -13.78 -10.50
CA SER A 106 -0.95 -13.10 -11.66
C SER A 106 0.57 -12.98 -11.52
N GLY A 107 1.27 -13.07 -12.66
CA GLY A 107 2.72 -12.91 -12.72
C GLY A 107 3.17 -11.49 -12.33
N ARG A 108 4.45 -11.38 -11.98
CA ARG A 108 5.08 -10.11 -11.57
C ARG A 108 4.94 -9.02 -12.65
N ASP A 109 5.12 -9.38 -13.91
CA ASP A 109 5.04 -8.41 -15.02
C ASP A 109 3.64 -7.81 -15.18
N ALA A 110 2.59 -8.60 -14.92
CA ALA A 110 1.22 -8.11 -14.95
C ALA A 110 0.97 -7.13 -13.78
N CYS A 111 1.48 -7.45 -12.60
CA CYS A 111 1.44 -6.54 -11.45
C CYS A 111 2.21 -5.25 -11.72
N GLU A 112 3.42 -5.33 -12.28
CA GLU A 112 4.24 -4.16 -12.56
C GLU A 112 3.57 -3.23 -13.58
N ARG A 113 3.06 -3.77 -14.68
CA ARG A 113 2.34 -2.98 -15.69
C ARG A 113 1.17 -2.23 -15.05
N PHE A 114 0.33 -2.94 -14.29
CA PHE A 114 -0.81 -2.35 -13.60
C PHE A 114 -0.39 -1.23 -12.64
N ILE A 115 0.65 -1.46 -11.82
CA ILE A 115 1.16 -0.48 -10.85
C ILE A 115 1.68 0.79 -11.53
N ARG A 116 2.41 0.65 -12.65
CA ARG A 116 2.88 1.81 -13.45
C ARG A 116 1.72 2.56 -14.09
N ASP A 117 0.76 1.84 -14.69
CA ASP A 117 -0.44 2.45 -15.27
C ASP A 117 -1.25 3.23 -14.23
N LYS A 118 -1.37 2.66 -13.03
CA LYS A 118 -2.15 3.22 -11.91
C LYS A 118 -1.53 4.48 -11.32
N TYR A 119 -0.21 4.48 -11.04
CA TYR A 119 0.41 5.57 -10.26
C TYR A 119 1.36 6.49 -11.05
N GLU A 120 2.09 5.95 -12.03
CA GLU A 120 3.04 6.71 -12.84
C GLU A 120 2.32 7.38 -14.03
N ARG A 121 1.54 6.60 -14.78
CA ARG A 121 0.76 7.10 -15.92
C ARG A 121 -0.62 7.64 -15.52
N GLN A 122 -1.09 7.29 -14.33
CA GLN A 122 -2.35 7.76 -13.74
C GLN A 122 -3.56 7.54 -14.65
N LEU A 123 -3.62 6.38 -15.33
CA LEU A 123 -4.61 6.11 -16.37
C LEU A 123 -6.03 5.93 -15.85
N TYR A 124 -6.20 5.63 -14.56
CA TYR A 124 -7.48 5.20 -14.00
C TYR A 124 -8.04 6.12 -12.93
N LYS A 125 -7.32 7.19 -12.55
CA LYS A 125 -7.78 8.05 -11.47
C LYS A 125 -8.98 8.92 -11.88
N ASP A 126 -9.75 9.36 -10.90
CA ASP A 126 -10.74 10.45 -11.03
C ASP A 126 -10.06 11.83 -10.96
#